data_AF-A0A1F7SN69-F1
#
_entry.id   AF-A0A1F7SN69-F1
#
_cell.length_a   1.000
_cell.length_b   1.000
_cell.length_c   1.000
_cell.angle_alpha   90.00
_cell.angle_beta   90.00
_cell.angle_gamma   90.00
#
_symmetry.space_group_name_H-M   'P 1'
#
loop_
_entity.id
_entity.type
_entity.pdbx_description
1 polymer ?
#
loop_
_entity_poly.entity_id
_entity_poly.type
_entity_poly.pdbx_seq_one_letter_code
_entity_poly.pdbx_strand_id
1 'polypeptide(L)'
;MLKSYLERILDVAKRGDAREKSYCSCLEELFKNYAESVNKKQINVTTLPKKTEAGNPDLRIWDGKQHIVGYVEAKAPIFSVKPTTSPLPQSSRRL
;
A
#
# COMPACT_ATOMS: atom_id res chain seq x y z
N MET A 1 4.26 -1.35 17.80
CA MET A 1 3.69 -1.22 16.44
C MET A 1 3.80 0.20 15.90
N LEU A 2 2.92 1.16 16.28
CA LEU A 2 2.93 2.51 15.67
C LEU A 2 4.23 3.28 15.94
N LYS A 3 4.73 3.25 17.18
CA LYS A 3 6.03 3.83 17.54
C LYS A 3 7.17 3.27 16.67
N SER A 4 7.26 1.94 16.58
CA SER A 4 8.24 1.23 15.76
C SER A 4 8.15 1.60 14.28
N TYR A 5 6.93 1.79 13.76
CA TYR A 5 6.71 2.26 12.39
C TYR A 5 7.27 3.67 12.16
N LEU A 6 6.99 4.61 13.08
CA LEU A 6 7.51 5.98 12.98
C LEU A 6 9.04 6.04 13.12
N GLU A 7 9.62 5.23 14.01
CA GLU A 7 11.07 5.08 14.15
C GLU A 7 11.70 4.56 12.85
N ARG A 8 11.12 3.53 12.24
CA ARG A 8 11.60 3.01 10.94
C ARG A 8 11.50 4.04 9.82
N ILE A 9 10.42 4.82 9.74
CA ILE A 9 10.30 5.90 8.76
C ILE A 9 11.44 6.90 8.94
N LEU A 10 11.69 7.33 10.19
CA LEU A 10 12.75 8.28 10.50
C LEU A 10 14.13 7.72 10.14
N ASP A 11 14.38 6.45 10.41
CA ASP A 11 15.64 5.78 10.08
C ASP A 11 15.85 5.62 8.57
N VAL A 12 14.78 5.40 7.80
CA VAL A 12 14.84 5.43 6.34
C VAL A 12 15.11 6.85 5.84
N ALA A 13 14.42 7.85 6.38
CA ALA A 13 14.58 9.25 5.98
C ALA A 13 16.01 9.77 6.24
N LYS A 14 16.62 9.39 7.36
CA LYS A 14 18.00 9.77 7.73
C LYS A 14 19.06 9.29 6.73
N ARG A 15 18.79 8.26 5.91
CA ARG A 15 19.76 7.73 4.94
C ARG A 15 20.04 8.68 3.78
N GLY A 16 19.17 9.67 3.55
CA GLY A 16 19.38 10.74 2.57
C GLY A 16 19.17 10.34 1.10
N ASP A 17 19.11 9.05 0.79
CA ASP A 17 18.87 8.49 -0.55
C ASP A 17 17.52 7.75 -0.67
N ALA A 18 16.66 7.91 0.34
CA ALA A 18 15.39 7.24 0.42
C ALA A 18 14.46 7.62 -0.74
N ARG A 19 13.93 6.60 -1.42
CA ARG A 19 12.92 6.75 -2.48
C ARG A 19 11.58 6.27 -1.96
N GLU A 20 10.50 6.55 -2.68
CA GLU A 20 9.14 6.10 -2.34
C GLU A 20 9.09 4.61 -1.95
N LYS A 21 9.74 3.76 -2.75
CA LYS A 21 9.88 2.31 -2.48
C LYS A 21 10.55 1.97 -1.15
N SER A 22 11.47 2.82 -0.66
CA SER A 22 12.14 2.61 0.63
C SER A 22 11.13 2.60 1.79
N TYR A 23 10.06 3.39 1.67
CA TYR A 23 9.01 3.51 2.68
C TYR A 23 7.91 2.44 2.58
N CYS A 24 7.71 1.81 1.41
CA CYS A 24 6.74 0.71 1.27
C CYS A 24 7.03 -0.45 2.25
N SER A 25 8.32 -0.73 2.51
CA SER A 25 8.73 -1.77 3.48
C SER A 25 8.36 -1.43 4.93
N CYS A 26 8.27 -0.15 5.27
CA CYS A 26 7.83 0.31 6.60
C CYS A 26 6.33 0.06 6.77
N LEU A 27 5.56 0.36 5.72
CA LEU A 27 4.12 0.19 5.70
C LEU A 27 3.70 -1.28 5.66
N GLU A 28 4.44 -2.12 4.94
CA GLU A 28 4.24 -3.57 4.94
C GLU A 28 4.36 -4.17 6.34
N GLU A 29 5.39 -3.78 7.10
CA GLU A 29 5.58 -4.27 8.47
C GLU A 29 4.50 -3.74 9.42
N LEU A 30 4.05 -2.48 9.25
CA LEU A 30 2.94 -1.94 10.03
C LEU A 30 1.67 -2.80 9.89
N PHE A 31 1.31 -3.18 8.65
CA PHE A 31 0.13 -4.00 8.40
C PHE A 31 0.26 -5.42 8.96
N LYS A 32 1.44 -6.04 8.84
CA LYS A 32 1.70 -7.37 9.44
C LYS A 32 1.58 -7.32 10.96
N ASN A 33 2.27 -6.37 11.60
CA ASN A 33 2.22 -6.20 13.05
C ASN A 33 0.80 -5.87 13.54
N TYR A 34 0.03 -5.10 12.77
CA TYR A 34 -1.37 -4.82 13.10
C TYR A 34 -2.23 -6.07 13.00
N ALA A 35 -2.11 -6.82 11.90
CA ALA A 35 -2.84 -8.06 11.68
C ALA A 35 -2.57 -9.07 12.81
N GLU A 36 -1.31 -9.21 13.24
CA GLU A 36 -0.94 -10.01 14.39
C GLU A 36 -1.61 -9.52 15.69
N SER A 37 -1.61 -8.20 15.93
CA SER A 37 -2.22 -7.61 17.14
C SER A 37 -3.73 -7.86 17.26
N VAL A 38 -4.43 -8.01 16.12
CA VAL A 38 -5.87 -8.31 16.07
C VAL A 38 -6.15 -9.80 15.80
N ASN A 39 -5.15 -10.66 15.92
CA ASN A 39 -5.22 -12.11 15.67
C ASN A 39 -5.69 -12.50 14.25
N LYS A 40 -5.49 -11.64 13.24
CA LYS A 40 -5.72 -11.94 11.83
C LYS A 40 -4.44 -12.48 11.18
N LYS A 41 -4.20 -13.77 11.32
CA LYS A 41 -2.95 -14.43 10.87
C LYS A 41 -2.83 -14.64 9.35
N GLN A 42 -3.90 -14.41 8.59
CA GLN A 42 -3.94 -14.67 7.15
C GLN A 42 -3.72 -13.42 6.29
N ILE A 43 -3.34 -12.28 6.89
CA ILE A 43 -3.08 -11.08 6.11
C ILE A 43 -1.71 -11.17 5.44
N ASN A 44 -1.72 -11.14 4.10
CA ASN A 44 -0.52 -11.03 3.29
C ASN A 44 -0.47 -9.66 2.63
N VAL A 45 0.71 -9.06 2.55
CA VAL A 45 0.92 -7.77 1.89
C VAL A 45 1.95 -7.98 0.79
N THR A 46 1.64 -7.53 -0.42
CA THR A 46 2.56 -7.61 -1.56
C THR A 46 2.86 -6.21 -2.05
N THR A 47 4.13 -5.83 -2.01
CA THR A 47 4.63 -4.61 -2.67
C THR A 47 4.80 -4.92 -4.16
N LEU A 48 4.12 -4.17 -5.03
CA LEU A 48 4.21 -4.38 -6.47
C LEU A 48 5.39 -3.60 -7.07
N PRO A 49 6.09 -4.15 -8.08
CA PRO A 49 7.02 -3.36 -8.88
C PRO A 49 6.26 -2.27 -9.67
N LYS A 50 6.96 -1.16 -9.92
CA LYS A 50 6.52 0.13 -10.50
C LYS A 50 5.31 0.09 -11.44
N LYS A 51 4.52 1.17 -11.40
CA LYS A 51 3.42 1.50 -12.32
C LYS A 51 3.74 1.15 -13.78
N THR A 52 3.01 0.18 -14.31
CA THR A 52 2.74 0.08 -15.74
C THR A 52 1.71 1.14 -16.12
N GLU A 53 1.57 1.48 -17.42
CA GLU A 53 0.57 2.45 -17.91
C GLU A 53 -0.87 2.16 -17.44
N ALA A 54 -1.15 0.93 -17.00
CA ALA A 54 -2.42 0.49 -16.46
C ALA A 54 -2.69 0.85 -14.97
N GLY A 55 -1.79 1.56 -14.27
CA GLY A 55 -2.08 2.10 -12.92
C GLY A 55 -2.10 1.04 -11.80
N ASN A 56 -1.08 0.17 -11.76
CA ASN A 56 -0.96 -0.86 -10.72
C ASN A 56 -0.65 -0.22 -9.34
N PRO A 57 -1.37 -0.57 -8.25
CA PRO A 57 -1.19 0.04 -6.93
C PRO A 57 0.13 -0.36 -6.27
N ASP A 58 0.67 0.48 -5.39
CA ASP A 58 1.96 0.21 -4.74
C ASP A 58 1.94 -1.04 -3.84
N LEU A 59 0.81 -1.29 -3.15
CA LEU A 59 0.61 -2.46 -2.30
C LEU A 59 -0.76 -3.11 -2.55
N ARG A 60 -0.78 -4.44 -2.44
CA ARG A 60 -2.00 -5.26 -2.35
C ARG A 60 -2.08 -5.92 -0.98
N ILE A 61 -3.24 -5.85 -0.36
CA ILE A 61 -3.54 -6.52 0.90
C ILE A 61 -4.46 -7.70 0.60
N TRP A 62 -4.07 -8.87 1.07
CA TRP A 62 -4.75 -10.13 0.83
C TRP A 62 -5.28 -10.70 2.15
N ASP A 63 -6.43 -11.36 2.09
CA ASP A 63 -6.91 -12.30 3.09
C ASP A 63 -6.67 -13.73 2.56
N GLY A 64 -5.69 -14.39 3.15
CA GLY A 64 -5.13 -15.64 2.66
C GLY A 64 -4.42 -15.47 1.32
N LYS A 65 -4.48 -16.51 0.48
CA LYS A 65 -3.75 -16.56 -0.80
C LYS A 65 -4.56 -16.10 -2.02
N GLN A 66 -5.87 -15.93 -1.89
CA GLN A 66 -6.77 -15.82 -3.05
C GLN A 66 -7.63 -14.55 -3.06
N HIS A 67 -7.82 -13.88 -1.92
CA HIS A 67 -8.76 -12.77 -1.83
C HIS A 67 -8.01 -11.46 -1.57
N ILE A 68 -8.07 -10.52 -2.51
CA ILE A 68 -7.57 -9.16 -2.28
C ILE A 68 -8.66 -8.39 -1.54
N VAL A 69 -8.31 -7.83 -0.38
CA VAL A 69 -9.22 -7.06 0.48
C VAL A 69 -8.90 -5.56 0.51
N GLY A 70 -7.81 -5.14 -0.12
CA GLY A 70 -7.46 -3.73 -0.19
C GLY A 70 -6.28 -3.44 -1.10
N TYR A 71 -6.20 -2.17 -1.49
CA TYR A 71 -5.11 -1.58 -2.27
C TYR A 71 -4.61 -0.34 -1.56
N VAL A 72 -3.29 -0.12 -1.57
CA VAL A 72 -2.69 1.11 -1.04
C VAL A 72 -1.80 1.72 -2.11
N GLU A 73 -1.98 3.02 -2.29
CA GLU A 73 -1.24 3.85 -3.22
C GLU A 73 -0.43 4.86 -2.40
N ALA A 74 0.89 4.79 -2.50
CA ALA A 74 1.78 5.82 -2.01
C ALA A 74 1.71 7.02 -2.94
N LYS A 75 1.63 8.21 -2.36
CA LYS A 75 1.77 9.45 -3.11
C LYS A 75 2.88 10.25 -2.48
N ALA A 76 3.65 10.95 -3.31
CA ALA A 76 4.52 12.00 -2.84
C ALA A 76 3.70 12.99 -1.99
N PRO A 77 4.27 13.56 -0.93
CA PRO A 77 3.62 14.61 -0.15
C PRO A 77 3.53 15.87 -1.02
N ILE A 78 2.54 15.90 -1.92
CA ILE A 78 2.19 17.08 -2.71
C ILE A 78 1.12 17.85 -1.95
N PHE A 79 1.23 19.18 -1.95
CA PHE A 79 0.34 20.12 -1.25
C PHE A 79 -1.11 20.16 -1.76
N SER A 80 -1.55 19.22 -2.61
CA SER A 80 -2.89 19.21 -3.17
C SER A 80 -3.40 17.78 -3.41
N VAL A 81 -4.23 17.30 -2.49
CA VAL A 81 -5.04 16.09 -2.71
C VAL A 81 -6.13 16.43 -3.72
N LYS A 82 -5.95 16.07 -5.00
CA LYS A 82 -7.09 15.92 -5.90
C LYS A 82 -7.70 14.53 -5.70
N PRO A 83 -9.03 14.42 -5.50
CA PRO A 83 -9.70 13.13 -5.37
C PRO A 83 -9.54 12.32 -6.66
N THR A 84 -9.02 11.10 -6.55
CA THR A 84 -8.96 10.16 -7.67
C THR A 84 -10.36 9.55 -7.84
N THR A 85 -11.13 9.99 -8.82
CA THR A 85 -12.33 9.26 -9.26
C THR A 85 -11.89 8.03 -10.05
N SER A 86 -12.05 6.85 -9.45
CA SER A 86 -11.97 5.58 -10.19
C SER A 86 -13.08 5.56 -11.26
N PRO A 87 -12.79 5.28 -12.54
CA PRO A 87 -13.84 5.14 -13.54
C PRO A 87 -14.67 3.89 -13.21
N LEU A 88 -15.98 4.09 -13.01
CA LEU A 88 -16.95 3.00 -12.86
C LEU A 88 -16.87 2.07 -14.09
N PRO A 89 -16.89 0.74 -13.90
CA PRO A 89 -16.93 -0.19 -15.02
C PRO A 89 -18.23 0.06 -15.80
N GLN A 90 -18.11 0.47 -17.07
CA GLN A 90 -19.26 0.52 -17.97
C GLN A 90 -19.73 -0.91 -18.20
N SER A 91 -20.90 -1.24 -17.64
CA SER A 91 -21.60 -2.46 -17.98
C SER A 91 -21.96 -2.41 -19.46
N SER A 92 -21.28 -3.21 -20.28
CA SER A 92 -21.68 -3.47 -21.66
C SER A 92 -23.08 -4.10 -21.65
N ARG A 93 -24.11 -3.29 -21.87
CA ARG A 93 -25.43 -3.80 -22.25
C ARG A 93 -25.28 -4.39 -23.64
N ARG A 94 -25.35 -5.72 -23.72
CA ARG A 94 -25.68 -6.41 -24.96
C ARG A 94 -27.10 -6.03 -25.36
N LEU A 95 -27.25 -5.51 -26.58
CA LEU A 95 -28.40 -5.71 -27.45
C LEU A 95 -27.83 -6.03 -28.83
#